data_AF-A0A2V7PX74-F1
#
_entry.id   AF-A0A2V7PX74-F1
#
_cell.length_a   1.000
_cell.length_b   1.000
_cell.length_c   1.000
_cell.angle_alpha   90.00
_cell.angle_beta   90.00
_cell.angle_gamma   90.00
#
_symmetry.space_group_name_H-M   'P 1'
#
loop_
_entity.id
_entity.type
_entity.pdbx_description
1 polymer ?
#
loop_
_entity_poly.entity_id
_entity_poly.type
_entity_poly.pdbx_seq_one_letter_code
_entity_poly.pdbx_strand_id
1 'polypeptide(L)'
;MIVRRASCVVLLLALARPAAAQVDPSGSWRTLHTQHFRIHFRPTYRAAALEAAREAERAYTLLSSELHRPRGIIDVTLSDDFDTP
;
A
#
# COMPACT_ATOMS: atom_id res chain seq x y z
N MET A 1 -17.77 -22.93 43.21
CA MET A 1 -17.77 -22.84 41.73
C MET A 1 -17.21 -21.53 41.17
N ILE A 2 -17.33 -20.38 41.85
CA ILE A 2 -16.87 -19.07 41.35
C ILE A 2 -15.34 -18.95 41.24
N VAL A 3 -14.59 -19.48 42.22
CA VAL A 3 -13.12 -19.39 42.25
C VAL A 3 -12.45 -20.18 41.11
N ARG A 4 -12.96 -21.38 40.77
CA ARG A 4 -12.48 -22.18 39.62
C ARG A 4 -12.70 -21.45 38.29
N ARG A 5 -13.82 -20.73 38.15
CA ARG A 5 -14.14 -19.96 36.94
C ARG A 5 -13.22 -18.74 36.81
N ALA A 6 -12.95 -18.03 37.90
CA ALA A 6 -12.02 -16.91 37.93
C ALA A 6 -10.58 -17.33 37.55
N SER A 7 -10.11 -18.48 38.06
CA SER A 7 -8.81 -19.03 37.70
C SER A 7 -8.67 -19.36 36.21
N CYS A 8 -9.72 -19.91 35.58
CA CYS A 8 -9.70 -20.20 34.15
C CYS A 8 -9.63 -18.92 33.30
N VAL A 9 -10.32 -17.85 33.70
CA VAL A 9 -10.30 -16.58 32.96
C VAL A 9 -8.92 -15.92 33.02
N VAL A 10 -8.29 -15.90 34.20
CA VAL A 10 -6.94 -15.35 34.37
C VAL A 10 -5.91 -16.14 33.55
N LEU A 11 -6.03 -17.47 33.54
CA LEU A 11 -5.15 -18.32 32.73
C LEU A 11 -5.33 -18.07 31.23
N LEU A 12 -6.57 -17.95 30.74
CA LEU A 12 -6.85 -17.67 29.32
C LEU A 12 -6.28 -16.32 28.87
N LEU A 13 -6.37 -15.29 29.71
CA LEU A 13 -5.80 -13.98 29.42
C LEU A 13 -4.26 -14.01 29.42
N ALA A 14 -3.64 -14.84 30.28
CA ALA A 14 -2.20 -15.02 30.30
C ALA A 14 -1.64 -15.78 29.08
N LEU A 15 -2.47 -16.61 28.44
CA LEU A 15 -2.14 -17.30 27.19
C LEU A 15 -2.54 -16.52 25.91
N ALA A 16 -3.13 -15.33 26.05
CA ALA A 16 -3.47 -14.49 24.91
C ALA A 16 -2.18 -13.95 24.27
N ARG A 17 -1.80 -14.51 23.11
CA ARG A 17 -0.70 -13.99 22.29
C ARG A 17 -1.21 -12.80 21.46
N PRO A 18 -0.42 -11.74 21.26
CA PRO A 18 -0.79 -10.68 20.33
C PRO A 18 -0.97 -11.28 18.93
N ALA A 19 -2.02 -10.86 18.22
CA ALA A 19 -2.33 -11.28 16.86
C ALA A 19 -1.33 -10.67 15.86
N ALA A 20 -0.05 -11.04 15.97
CA ALA A 20 1.04 -10.56 15.12
C ALA A 20 1.08 -11.21 13.71
N ALA A 21 0.15 -12.13 13.44
CA ALA A 21 -0.01 -12.77 12.12
C ALA A 21 -0.88 -11.95 11.15
N GLN A 22 -1.44 -10.82 11.59
CA GLN A 22 -2.09 -9.88 10.68
C GLN A 22 -1.00 -9.13 9.91
N VAL A 23 -0.85 -9.44 8.62
CA VAL A 23 -0.11 -8.59 7.70
C VAL A 23 -0.76 -7.22 7.76
N ASP A 24 0.00 -6.17 8.07
CA ASP A 24 -0.51 -4.80 8.01
C ASP A 24 -0.96 -4.53 6.56
N PRO A 25 -2.28 -4.47 6.30
CA PRO A 25 -2.77 -4.30 4.93
C PRO A 25 -2.42 -2.92 4.41
N SER A 26 -2.25 -1.94 5.32
CA SER A 26 -1.83 -0.60 4.97
C SER A 26 -0.36 -0.59 4.62
N GLY A 27 0.56 -1.13 5.42
CA GLY A 27 1.99 -1.12 5.11
C GLY A 27 2.56 0.30 4.89
N SER A 28 3.89 0.40 4.78
CA SER A 28 4.56 1.70 4.76
C SER A 28 4.53 2.36 3.37
N TRP A 29 3.38 2.83 2.87
CA TRP A 29 3.31 3.51 1.57
C TRP A 29 4.20 4.76 1.50
N ARG A 30 4.67 5.06 0.29
CA ARG A 30 5.36 6.30 -0.07
C ARG A 30 4.76 6.85 -1.36
N THR A 31 4.88 8.17 -1.54
CA THR A 31 4.37 8.87 -2.72
C THR A 31 5.50 9.64 -3.38
N LEU A 32 5.79 9.32 -4.63
CA LEU A 32 6.66 10.13 -5.48
C LEU A 32 5.80 11.15 -6.22
N HIS A 33 6.20 12.41 -6.17
CA HIS A 33 5.50 13.51 -6.83
C HIS A 33 6.27 13.92 -8.09
N THR A 34 5.55 14.08 -9.19
CA THR A 34 6.05 14.69 -10.43
C THR A 34 5.18 15.90 -10.78
N GLN A 35 5.33 16.43 -11.99
CA GLN A 35 4.54 17.59 -12.43
C GLN A 35 3.07 17.21 -12.61
N HIS A 36 2.80 16.06 -13.21
CA HIS A 36 1.45 15.63 -13.55
C HIS A 36 0.98 14.42 -12.75
N PHE A 37 1.86 13.73 -12.02
CA PHE A 37 1.53 12.48 -11.35
C PHE A 37 1.90 12.45 -9.85
N ARG A 38 1.19 11.58 -9.14
CA ARG A 38 1.55 11.04 -7.82
C ARG A 38 1.65 9.53 -7.93
N ILE A 39 2.81 8.97 -7.66
CA ILE A 39 3.06 7.53 -7.74
C ILE A 39 3.12 6.98 -6.32
N HIS A 40 2.15 6.16 -5.95
CA HIS A 40 2.07 5.46 -4.67
C HIS A 40 2.69 4.08 -4.77
N PHE A 41 3.65 3.78 -3.89
CA PHE A 41 4.39 2.54 -3.91
C PHE A 41 4.79 2.08 -2.50
N ARG A 42 4.97 0.77 -2.32
CA ARG A 42 5.68 0.23 -1.15
C ARG A 42 7.19 0.43 -1.33
N PRO A 43 7.99 0.70 -0.28
CA PRO A 43 9.40 1.06 -0.39
C PRO A 43 10.26 0.08 -1.18
N THR A 44 9.90 -1.21 -1.16
CA THR A 44 10.52 -2.27 -1.97
C THR A 44 10.45 -2.01 -3.48
N TYR A 45 9.41 -1.31 -3.96
CA TYR A 45 9.21 -0.96 -5.37
C TYR A 45 9.78 0.40 -5.76
N ARG A 46 10.67 1.01 -4.96
CA ARG A 46 11.18 2.35 -5.25
C ARG A 46 11.82 2.48 -6.63
N ALA A 47 12.56 1.47 -7.08
CA ALA A 47 13.18 1.48 -8.40
C ALA A 47 12.11 1.49 -9.52
N ALA A 48 11.12 0.60 -9.44
CA ALA A 48 9.99 0.56 -10.36
C ALA A 48 9.17 1.86 -10.33
N ALA A 49 9.01 2.48 -9.15
CA ALA A 49 8.32 3.75 -9.00
C ALA A 49 9.02 4.91 -9.74
N LEU A 50 10.35 4.92 -9.75
CA LEU A 50 11.13 5.92 -10.49
C LEU A 50 11.00 5.74 -12.00
N GLU A 51 11.02 4.49 -12.47
CA GLU A 51 10.84 4.16 -13.89
C GLU A 51 9.42 4.51 -14.35
N ALA A 52 8.41 4.06 -13.60
CA ALA A 52 7.01 4.38 -13.86
C ALA A 52 6.77 5.89 -13.91
N ALA A 53 7.38 6.66 -13.01
CA ALA A 53 7.25 8.12 -13.01
C ALA A 53 7.84 8.76 -14.27
N ARG A 54 9.01 8.31 -14.75
CA ARG A 54 9.58 8.80 -16.02
C ARG A 54 8.69 8.49 -17.20
N GLU A 55 8.22 7.25 -17.30
CA GLU A 55 7.40 6.83 -18.44
C GLU A 55 6.01 7.46 -18.40
N ALA A 56 5.42 7.67 -17.23
CA ALA A 56 4.15 8.38 -17.07
C ALA A 56 4.24 9.83 -17.60
N GLU A 57 5.28 10.57 -17.23
CA GLU A 57 5.50 11.95 -17.73
C GLU A 57 5.76 11.99 -19.24
N ARG A 58 6.52 11.02 -19.76
CA ARG A 58 6.73 10.87 -21.20
C ARG A 58 5.41 10.61 -21.92
N ALA A 59 4.61 9.66 -21.43
CA ALA A 59 3.31 9.32 -21.99
C ALA A 59 2.35 10.52 -21.93
N TYR A 60 2.33 11.26 -20.82
CA TYR A 60 1.50 12.45 -20.67
C TYR A 60 1.81 13.50 -21.72
N THR A 61 3.10 13.73 -22.00
CA THR A 61 3.54 14.70 -23.02
C THR A 61 3.03 14.30 -24.41
N LEU A 62 3.18 13.01 -24.77
CA LEU A 62 2.76 12.48 -26.07
C LEU A 62 1.23 12.44 -26.21
N LEU A 63 0.51 12.01 -25.17
CA LEU A 63 -0.94 11.87 -25.24
C LEU A 63 -1.65 13.22 -25.18
N SER A 64 -1.09 14.21 -24.47
CA SER A 64 -1.68 15.54 -24.39
C SER A 64 -1.53 16.38 -25.67
N SER A 65 -0.74 15.93 -26.66
CA SER A 65 -0.74 16.55 -27.99
C SER A 65 -1.91 16.08 -28.85
N GLU A 66 -2.34 14.83 -28.65
CA GLU A 66 -3.39 14.21 -29.46
C GLU A 66 -4.77 14.23 -28.80
N LEU A 67 -4.80 14.27 -27.46
CA LEU A 67 -6.00 14.18 -26.65
C LEU A 67 -6.16 15.39 -25.74
N HIS A 68 -7.39 15.63 -25.28
CA HIS A 68 -7.65 16.63 -24.26
C HIS A 68 -6.88 16.31 -22.98
N ARG A 69 -6.12 17.30 -22.51
CA ARG A 69 -5.30 17.16 -21.30
C ARG A 69 -6.15 16.78 -20.08
N PRO A 70 -5.72 15.79 -19.28
CA PRO A 70 -6.34 15.48 -18.00
C PRO A 70 -6.41 16.71 -17.07
N ARG A 71 -7.47 16.81 -16.28
CA ARG A 71 -7.62 17.88 -15.29
C ARG A 71 -7.03 17.42 -13.95
N GLY A 72 -6.10 18.21 -13.41
CA GLY A 72 -5.51 17.96 -12.09
C GLY A 72 -4.34 16.98 -12.13
N ILE A 73 -3.93 16.53 -10.93
CA ILE A 73 -2.88 15.54 -10.72
C ILE A 73 -3.45 14.13 -10.92
N ILE A 74 -2.68 13.26 -11.56
CA ILE A 74 -3.04 11.87 -11.84
C ILE A 74 -2.38 10.94 -10.82
N ASP A 75 -3.16 10.13 -10.12
CA ASP A 75 -2.63 9.17 -9.15
C ASP A 75 -2.37 7.80 -9.82
N VAL A 76 -1.20 7.22 -9.56
CA VAL A 76 -0.76 5.90 -10.04
C VAL A 76 -0.39 5.06 -8.83
N THR A 77 -0.92 3.85 -8.71
CA THR A 77 -0.59 2.92 -7.61
C THR A 77 0.19 1.73 -8.16
N LEU A 78 1.37 1.48 -7.61
CA LEU A 78 2.14 0.27 -7.85
C LEU A 78 1.83 -0.75 -6.75
N SER A 79 1.00 -1.72 -7.10
CA SER A 79 0.71 -2.91 -6.29
C SER A 79 1.27 -4.15 -6.97
N ASP A 80 1.55 -5.15 -6.15
CA ASP A 80 1.91 -6.49 -6.61
C ASP A 80 0.71 -7.39 -6.36
N ASP A 81 0.00 -7.73 -7.44
CA ASP A 81 -1.12 -8.67 -7.41
C ASP A 81 -0.61 -10.07 -7.81
N PHE A 82 0.24 -10.66 -6.96
CA PHE A 82 0.43 -12.11 -7.02
C PHE A 82 -0.61 -12.77 -6.11
N ASP A 83 -1.75 -13.14 -6.69
CA ASP A 83 -2.61 -14.19 -6.12
C ASP A 83 -1.91 -15.55 -6.35
N THR A 84 -0.92 -15.89 -5.51
CA THR A 84 -0.41 -17.27 -5.44
C THR A 84 -1.31 -18.11 -4.53
N PRO A 85 -1.83 -19.27 -5.00
CA PRO A 85 -2.67 -20.17 -4.21
C PRO A 85 -1.91 -20.88 -3.07
#